data_AF-A0A920J2H6-F1
#
_entry.id   AF-A0A920J2H6-F1
#
_cell.length_a   1.000
_cell.length_b   1.000
_cell.length_c   1.000
_cell.angle_alpha   90.00
_cell.angle_beta   90.00
_cell.angle_gamma   90.00
#
_symmetry.space_group_name_H-M   'P 1'
#
loop_
_entity.id
_entity.type
_entity.pdbx_description
1 polymer ?
#
loop_
_entity_poly.entity_id
_entity_poly.type
_entity_poly.pdbx_seq_one_letter_code
_entity_poly.pdbx_strand_id
1 'polypeptide(L)' 'MKKPTIILLKDILEESLEHEQQALNLYRQLLTKVEGSSVYLEEYTRGLIGQEEQHQLELKKMLKDFSKIPFLRSIKIF' A
#
# COMPACT_ATOMS: atom_id res chain seq x y z
N MET A 1 -2.06 -27.21 -11.35
CA MET A 1 -1.17 -26.74 -10.25
C MET A 1 -0.99 -25.23 -10.38
N LYS A 2 -1.37 -24.43 -9.38
CA LYS A 2 -1.06 -22.97 -9.35
C LYS A 2 0.45 -22.81 -9.11
N LYS A 3 1.16 -21.99 -9.89
CA LYS A 3 2.61 -21.81 -9.77
C LYS A 3 2.95 -21.14 -8.41
N PRO A 4 3.86 -21.72 -7.60
CA PRO A 4 4.18 -21.23 -6.25
C PRO A 4 4.65 -19.75 -6.23
N THR A 5 5.27 -19.29 -7.31
CA THR A 5 5.73 -17.90 -7.46
C THR A 5 4.60 -16.85 -7.44
N ILE A 6 3.40 -17.19 -7.90
CA ILE A 6 2.28 -16.24 -7.98
C ILE A 6 1.66 -15.99 -6.60
N ILE A 7 1.66 -17.02 -5.74
CA ILE A 7 1.15 -16.93 -4.37
C ILE A 7 2.11 -16.06 -3.54
N LEU A 8 3.42 -16.35 -3.60
CA LEU A 8 4.45 -15.61 -2.88
C LEU A 8 4.44 -14.10 -3.19
N LEU A 9 4.26 -13.73 -4.46
CA LEU A 9 4.26 -12.31 -4.85
C LEU A 9 3.01 -11.57 -4.36
N LYS A 10 1.85 -12.22 -4.32
CA LYS A 10 0.64 -11.64 -3.74
C LYS A 10 0.84 -11.38 -2.25
N ASP A 11 1.40 -12.34 -1.54
CA ASP A 11 1.60 -12.25 -0.09
C ASP A 11 2.57 -11.09 0.24
N ILE A 12 3.67 -10.94 -0.51
CA ILE A 12 4.61 -9.80 -0.36
C ILE A 12 3.91 -8.46 -0.62
N LEU A 13 3.05 -8.37 -1.63
CA LEU A 13 2.32 -7.14 -1.93
C LEU A 13 1.29 -6.79 -0.86
N GLU A 14 0.66 -7.79 -0.23
CA GLU A 14 -0.26 -7.59 0.90
C GLU A 14 0.48 -7.14 2.15
N GLU A 15 1.62 -7.76 2.48
CA GLU A 15 2.50 -7.34 3.59
C GLU A 15 3.02 -5.91 3.38
N SER A 16 3.47 -5.61 2.16
CA SER A 16 3.92 -4.25 1.80
C SER A 16 2.79 -3.24 1.99
N LEU A 17 1.57 -3.55 1.55
CA LEU A 17 0.43 -2.66 1.71
C LEU A 17 0.09 -2.41 3.19
N GLU A 18 0.22 -3.42 4.04
CA GLU A 18 0.03 -3.28 5.49
C GLU A 18 1.09 -2.37 6.12
N HIS A 19 2.36 -2.54 5.76
CA HIS A 19 3.44 -1.66 6.22
C HIS A 19 3.21 -0.20 5.81
N GLU A 20 2.82 0.06 4.57
CA GLU A 20 2.55 1.42 4.11
C GLU A 20 1.34 2.04 4.84
N GLN A 21 0.36 1.21 5.22
CA GLN A 21 -0.80 1.67 6.00
C GLN A 21 -0.40 2.07 7.43
N GLN A 22 0.55 1.35 8.02
CA GLN A 22 1.12 1.67 9.33
C GLN A 22 1.98 2.94 9.28
N ALA A 23 2.84 3.08 8.26
CA ALA A 23 3.66 4.27 8.06
C ALA A 23 2.79 5.52 7.87
N LEU A 24 1.74 5.44 7.06
CA LEU A 24 0.78 6.54 6.88
C LEU A 24 0.12 6.96 8.20
N ASN A 25 -0.20 6.00 9.08
CA ASN A 25 -0.76 6.30 10.40
C ASN A 25 0.26 7.02 11.30
N LEU A 26 1.53 6.64 11.26
CA LEU A 26 2.60 7.33 11.99
C LEU A 26 2.80 8.76 11.47
N TYR A 27 2.77 8.98 10.15
CA TYR A 27 2.88 10.32 9.58
C TYR A 27 1.68 11.20 9.94
N ARG A 28 0.47 10.64 10.01
CA ARG A 28 -0.72 11.38 10.49
C ARG A 28 -0.57 11.78 11.96
N GLN A 29 -0.05 10.89 12.82
CA GLN A 29 0.26 11.23 14.20
C GLN A 29 1.33 12.32 14.29
N LEU A 30 2.38 12.24 13.45
CA LEU A 30 3.41 13.28 13.37
C LEU A 30 2.82 14.62 12.95
N LEU A 31 1.93 14.64 11.96
CA LEU A 31 1.27 15.86 11.49
C LEU A 31 0.55 16.56 12.65
N THR A 32 -0.22 15.80 13.45
CA THR A 32 -0.89 16.34 14.65
C THR A 32 0.09 16.89 15.68
N LYS A 33 1.34 16.40 15.74
CA LYS A 33 2.36 16.92 16.65
C LYS A 33 3.05 18.18 16.14
N VAL A 34 3.20 18.32 14.82
CA VAL A 34 3.93 19.45 14.23
C VAL A 34 3.02 20.60 13.80
N GLU A 35 1.72 20.35 13.67
CA GLU A 35 0.70 21.35 13.32
C GLU A 35 0.69 22.53 14.31
N GLY A 36 0.76 23.75 13.77
CA GLY A 36 0.83 25.00 14.51
C GLY A 36 2.19 25.28 15.19
N SER A 37 3.12 24.31 15.20
CA SER A 37 4.44 24.47 15.81
C SER A 37 5.51 24.94 14.81
N SER A 38 5.45 24.44 13.57
CA SER A 38 6.42 24.77 12.53
C SER A 38 5.82 24.49 11.15
N VAL A 39 5.61 25.57 10.39
CA VAL A 39 5.11 25.49 9.00
C VAL A 39 6.00 24.58 8.15
N TYR A 40 7.32 24.64 8.34
CA TYR A 40 8.25 23.78 7.60
C TYR A 40 8.01 22.29 7.89
N LEU A 41 7.85 21.91 9.17
CA LEU A 41 7.65 20.52 9.55
C LEU A 41 6.26 20.01 9.12
N GLU A 42 5.25 20.86 9.13
CA GLU A 42 3.94 20.53 8.60
C GLU A 42 4.00 20.19 7.11
N GLU A 43 4.57 21.08 6.30
CA GLU A 43 4.66 20.88 4.85
C GLU A 43 5.51 19.66 4.51
N TYR A 44 6.61 19.44 5.23
CA TYR A 44 7.40 18.23 5.10
C TYR A 44 6.58 16.97 5.42
N THR A 45 5.84 16.98 6.53
CA THR A 45 5.03 15.83 6.95
C THR A 45 3.85 15.58 5.98
N ARG A 46 3.21 16.63 5.46
CA ARG A 46 2.18 16.53 4.40
C ARG A 46 2.77 15.93 3.13
N GLY A 47 4.00 16.30 2.77
CA GLY A 47 4.74 15.70 1.66
C GLY A 47 4.96 14.19 1.83
N LEU A 48 5.37 13.75 3.03
CA LEU A 48 5.54 12.32 3.34
C LEU A 48 4.20 11.57 3.24
N ILE A 49 3.12 12.13 3.78
CA ILE A 49 1.76 11.56 3.66
C ILE A 49 1.37 11.37 2.19
N GLY A 50 1.59 12.40 1.36
CA GLY A 50 1.24 12.34 -0.07
C GLY A 50 2.04 11.29 -0.84
N GLN A 51 3.34 11.14 -0.55
CA GLN A 51 4.18 10.09 -1.15
C GLN A 51 3.68 8.69 -0.79
N GLU A 52 3.37 8.47 0.49
CA GLU A 52 2.89 7.19 0.99
C GLU A 52 1.52 6.81 0.39
N GLU A 53 0.60 7.78 0.28
CA GLU A 53 -0.70 7.56 -0.37
C GLU A 53 -0.56 7.20 -1.85
N GLN A 54 0.44 7.75 -2.55
CA GLN A 54 0.76 7.36 -3.91
C GLN A 54 1.30 5.92 -3.97
N HIS A 55 2.24 5.54 -3.11
CA HIS A 55 2.77 4.18 -3.06
C HIS A 55 1.66 3.14 -2.79
N GLN A 56 0.75 3.43 -1.85
CA GLN A 56 -0.41 2.57 -1.61
C GLN A 56 -1.31 2.42 -2.84
N LEU A 57 -1.49 3.48 -3.63
CA LEU A 57 -2.27 3.42 -4.86
C LEU A 57 -1.60 2.51 -5.90
N GLU A 58 -0.28 2.57 -6.01
CA GLU A 58 0.51 1.71 -6.90
C GLU A 58 0.41 0.23 -6.48
N LEU A 59 0.58 -0.08 -5.19
CA LEU A 59 0.41 -1.43 -4.66
C LEU A 59 -1.01 -1.97 -4.89
N LYS A 60 -2.04 -1.15 -4.67
CA LYS A 60 -3.45 -1.54 -4.95
C LYS A 60 -3.68 -1.83 -6.43
N LYS A 61 -3.05 -1.07 -7.35
CA LYS A 61 -3.11 -1.36 -8.79
C LYS A 61 -2.45 -2.70 -9.11
N MET A 62 -1.25 -2.95 -8.57
CA MET A 62 -0.55 -4.22 -8.75
C MET A 62 -1.41 -5.40 -8.27
N LEU A 63 -1.94 -5.34 -7.04
CA LEU A 63 -2.84 -6.36 -6.49
C LEU A 63 -4.08 -6.60 -7.36
N LYS A 64 -4.70 -5.52 -7.86
CA LYS A 64 -5.85 -5.61 -8.78
C LYS A 64 -5.47 -6.32 -10.08
N ASP A 65 -4.32 -6.05 -10.65
CA ASP A 65 -3.89 -6.71 -11.89
C ASP A 65 -3.53 -8.19 -11.66
N PHE A 66 -3.00 -8.55 -10.49
CA PHE A 66 -2.87 -9.97 -10.08
C PHE A 66 -4.22 -10.70 -10.02
N SER A 67 -5.28 -10.02 -9.57
CA SER A 67 -6.63 -10.61 -9.51
C SER A 67 -7.26 -10.89 -10.88
N LYS A 68 -6.75 -10.28 -11.96
CA LYS A 68 -7.26 -10.46 -13.33
C LYS A 68 -6.59 -11.60 -14.10
N ILE A 69 -5.56 -12.25 -13.52
CA ILE A 69 -4.84 -13.34 -14.20
C ILE A 69 -5.81 -14.51 -14.47
N PRO A 70 -6.08 -14.86 -15.76
CA PRO A 70 -7.18 -15.77 -16.15
C PRO A 70 -7.11 -17.17 -15.52
N PHE A 71 -5.90 -17.61 -15.16
CA PHE A 71 -5.66 -18.92 -14.56
C PHE A 71 -6.24 -19.07 -13.14
N LEU A 72 -6.55 -17.96 -12.45
CA LEU A 72 -7.18 -17.96 -11.12
C LEU A 72 -8.71 -17.94 -11.18
N ARG A 73 -9.32 -17.47 -12.28
CA ARG A 73 -10.77 -17.48 -12.49
C ARG A 73 -11.32 -18.84 -12.93
N SER A 74 -10.52 -19.65 -13.62
CA SER A 74 -10.97 -20.91 -14.24
C SER A 74 -11.09 -22.10 -13.28
N ILE A 75 -10.75 -21.95 -11.99
CA ILE A 75 -10.82 -23.04 -11.00
C ILE A 75 -12.09 -22.96 -10.12
N LYS A 76 -12.90 -21.90 -10.23
CA LYS A 76 -14.18 -21.75 -9.49
C LYS A 76 -15.42 -22.11 -10.33
N ILE A 77 -15.34 -23.15 -11.17
CA ILE A 77 -16.53 -23.77 -11.82
C ILE A 77 -16.55 -25.29 -11.51
N PHE A 78 -16.26 -25.62 -10.26
CA PHE A 78 -16.81 -26.78 -9.55
C PHE A 78 -17.21 -26.30 -8.15
#